data_AF-A0A1Y1R1S1-F1
#
_entry.id   AF-A0A1Y1R1S1-F1
#
_cell.length_a   1.000
_cell.length_b   1.000
_cell.length_c   1.000
_cell.angle_alpha   90.00
_cell.angle_beta   90.00
_cell.angle_gamma   90.00
#
_symmetry.space_group_name_H-M   'P 1'
#
loop_
_entity.id
_entity.type
_entity.pdbx_description
1 polymer ?
#
loop_
_entity_poly.entity_id
_entity_poly.type
_entity_poly.pdbx_seq_one_letter_code
_entity_poly.pdbx_strand_id
1 'polypeptide(L)' 'MPRFESLFRRIAEEHQIDWRLLAAISYQESHWSPRARSPTGVRGMMMLTLTTAREVGVRNRLDVAQSVRGGGCVPDPNL' A
#
# COMPACT_ATOMS: atom_id res chain seq x y z
N MET A 1 11.52 -0.50 -13.98
CA MET A 1 10.56 -0.85 -12.91
C MET A 1 10.43 -2.38 -12.78
N PRO A 2 11.44 -3.12 -12.25
CA PRO A 2 11.33 -4.57 -12.06
C PRO A 2 11.22 -5.01 -10.58
N ARG A 3 11.51 -4.11 -9.63
CA ARG A 3 11.75 -4.49 -8.22
C ARG A 3 10.49 -4.74 -7.39
N PHE A 4 9.35 -4.19 -7.80
CA PHE A 4 8.09 -4.26 -7.05
C PHE A 4 6.96 -4.97 -7.80
N GLU A 5 7.18 -5.35 -9.06
CA GLU A 5 6.15 -5.98 -9.89
C GLU A 5 5.66 -7.31 -9.30
N SER A 6 6.58 -8.19 -8.90
CA SER A 6 6.25 -9.47 -8.26
C SER A 6 5.48 -9.28 -6.95
N LEU A 7 5.77 -8.20 -6.21
CA LEU A 7 5.08 -7.87 -4.98
C LEU A 7 3.65 -7.39 -5.27
N PHE A 8 3.49 -6.50 -6.25
CA PHE A 8 2.17 -6.02 -6.68
C PHE A 8 1.30 -7.16 -7.19
N ARG A 9 1.84 -8.07 -8.02
CA ARG A 9 1.11 -9.25 -8.49
C ARG A 9 0.63 -10.13 -7.35
N ARG A 10 1.52 -10.47 -6.41
CA ARG A 10 1.16 -11.31 -5.26
C ARG A 10 0.05 -10.70 -4.40
N ILE A 11 0.15 -9.40 -4.11
CA ILE A 11 -0.85 -8.72 -3.27
C ILE A 11 -2.16 -8.54 -4.04
N ALA A 12 -2.08 -8.24 -5.34
CA ALA A 12 -3.24 -8.14 -6.20
C ALA A 12 -3.99 -9.47 -6.32
N GLU A 13 -3.28 -10.61 -6.37
CA GLU A 13 -3.88 -11.95 -6.30
C GLU A 13 -4.56 -12.19 -4.94
N GLU A 14 -3.92 -11.81 -3.83
CA GLU A 14 -4.51 -11.92 -2.47
C GLU A 14 -5.80 -11.12 -2.31
N HIS A 15 -5.89 -9.95 -2.96
CA HIS A 15 -7.04 -9.05 -2.89
C HIS A 15 -7.99 -9.16 -4.11
N GLN A 16 -7.72 -10.07 -5.05
CA GLN A 16 -8.48 -10.24 -6.30
C GLN A 16 -8.67 -8.94 -7.12
N ILE A 17 -7.64 -8.10 -7.19
CA ILE A 17 -7.63 -6.83 -7.93
C ILE A 17 -6.55 -6.85 -9.02
N ASP A 18 -6.60 -5.90 -9.96
CA ASP A 18 -5.56 -5.80 -11.00
C ASP A 18 -4.28 -5.21 -10.41
N TRP A 19 -3.15 -5.91 -10.55
CA TRP A 19 -1.86 -5.45 -10.06
C TRP A 19 -1.40 -4.14 -10.70
N ARG A 20 -1.86 -3.85 -11.92
CA ARG A 20 -1.57 -2.58 -12.62
C ARG A 20 -2.28 -1.41 -11.96
N LEU A 21 -3.51 -1.63 -11.48
CA LEU A 21 -4.26 -0.63 -10.70
C LEU A 21 -3.53 -0.34 -9.38
N LEU A 22 -3.10 -1.39 -8.67
CA LEU A 22 -2.35 -1.24 -7.43
C LEU A 22 -1.01 -0.50 -7.63
N ALA A 23 -0.31 -0.81 -8.72
CA ALA A 23 0.94 -0.16 -9.09
C ALA A 23 0.74 1.32 -9.47
N ALA A 24 -0.34 1.64 -10.19
CA ALA A 24 -0.70 3.01 -10.56
C ALA A 24 -1.04 3.85 -9.32
N ILE A 25 -1.84 3.32 -8.40
CA ILE A 25 -2.15 3.98 -7.12
C ILE A 25 -0.86 4.22 -6.33
N SER A 26 -0.02 3.19 -6.17
CA SER A 26 1.26 3.29 -5.46
C SER A 26 2.21 4.32 -6.10
N TYR A 27 2.11 4.54 -7.42
CA TYR A 27 2.87 5.56 -8.13
C TYR A 27 2.36 6.96 -7.81
N GLN A 28 1.04 7.15 -7.87
CA GLN A 28 0.41 8.44 -7.57
C GLN A 28 0.68 8.88 -6.13
N GLU A 29 0.68 7.94 -5.19
CA GLU A 29 0.84 8.21 -3.76
C GLU A 29 2.30 8.52 -3.38
N SER A 30 3.27 7.78 -3.91
CA SER A 30 4.65 7.84 -3.41
C SER A 30 5.73 7.83 -4.48
N HIS A 31 5.37 7.80 -5.77
CA HIS A 31 6.29 7.50 -6.87
C HIS A 31 7.10 6.22 -6.62
N TRP A 32 6.46 5.20 -6.02
CA TRP A 32 7.10 3.96 -5.58
C TRP A 32 8.22 4.15 -4.56
N SER A 33 8.13 5.17 -3.70
CA SER A 33 9.10 5.43 -2.65
C SER A 33 8.66 4.80 -1.32
N PRO A 34 9.33 3.72 -0.84
CA PRO A 34 9.04 3.11 0.47
C PRO A 34 9.24 4.07 1.64
N ARG A 35 10.05 5.11 1.42
CA ARG A 35 10.42 6.11 2.42
C ARG A 35 9.67 7.42 2.23
N ALA A 36 8.63 7.46 1.41
CA ALA A 36 7.76 8.63 1.30
C ALA A 36 7.20 9.01 2.68
N ARG A 37 7.27 10.31 2.98
CA ARG A 37 6.82 10.92 4.23
C ARG A 37 6.06 12.19 3.88
N SER A 38 4.83 12.29 4.35
CA SER A 38 4.05 13.54 4.28
C SER A 38 4.18 14.33 5.58
N PRO A 39 4.09 15.68 5.53
CA PRO A 39 3.88 16.52 6.71
C PRO A 39 2.66 16.11 7.55
N THR A 40 1.64 15.51 6.92
CA THR A 40 0.37 15.11 7.55
C THR A 40 0.44 13.76 8.29
N GLY A 41 1.59 13.09 8.32
CA GLY A 41 1.80 11.87 9.12
C GLY A 41 1.54 10.54 8.40
N VAL A 42 1.14 10.57 7.12
CA VAL A 42 1.13 9.38 6.24
C VAL A 42 2.54 9.00 5.78
N ARG A 43 2.79 7.69 5.65
CA ARG A 43 4.11 7.13 5.30
C ARG A 43 3.96 5.84 4.47
N GLY A 44 4.98 5.54 3.67
CA GLY A 44 5.09 4.27 2.94
C GLY A 44 4.68 4.34 1.48
N MET A 45 4.76 3.21 0.78
CA MET A 45 4.54 3.13 -0.66
C MET A 45 3.08 3.43 -1.08
N MET A 46 2.13 3.13 -0.19
CA MET A 46 0.71 3.47 -0.40
C MET A 46 0.21 4.57 0.54
N MET A 47 1.13 5.35 1.13
CA MET A 47 0.81 6.53 1.96
C MET A 47 -0.29 6.27 3.01
N LEU A 48 -0.14 5.19 3.80
CA LEU A 48 -1.13 4.82 4.80
C LEU A 48 -1.09 5.74 6.04
N THR A 49 -2.27 6.14 6.52
CA THR A 49 -2.43 6.76 7.84
C THR A 49 -2.12 5.75 8.95
N LEU A 50 -1.89 6.23 10.19
CA LEU A 50 -1.73 5.34 11.34
C LEU A 50 -2.99 4.51 11.63
N THR A 51 -4.16 5.12 11.42
CA THR A 51 -5.47 4.50 11.67
C THR A 51 -5.71 3.38 10.67
N THR A 52 -5.60 3.67 9.37
CA THR A 52 -5.75 2.66 8.30
C THR A 52 -4.74 1.53 8.46
N ALA A 53 -3.48 1.85 8.77
CA ALA A 53 -2.46 0.83 9.00
C ALA A 53 -2.81 -0.11 10.18
N ARG A 54 -3.47 0.38 11.24
CA ARG A 54 -3.92 -0.48 12.35
C ARG A 54 -5.10 -1.34 11.95
N GLU A 55 -6.07 -0.78 11.23
CA GLU A 55 -7.28 -1.49 10.76
C GLU A 55 -6.93 -2.65 9.84
N VAL A 56 -5.95 -2.47 8.96
CA VAL A 56 -5.50 -3.48 7.98
C VAL A 56 -4.32 -4.32 8.48
N GLY A 57 -3.95 -4.20 9.76
CA GLY A 57 -2.94 -5.05 10.41
C GLY A 57 -1.46 -4.78 10.01
N VAL A 58 -1.16 -3.59 9.48
CA VAL A 58 0.20 -3.17 9.11
C VAL A 58 0.99 -2.74 10.35
N ARG A 59 2.01 -3.52 10.71
CA ARG A 59 2.91 -3.26 11.84
C ARG A 59 4.04 -2.29 11.50
N ASN A 60 4.46 -2.26 10.23
CA ASN A 60 5.49 -1.36 9.73
C ASN A 60 5.10 -0.75 8.37
N ARG A 61 4.69 0.52 8.38
CA ARG A 61 4.31 1.27 7.16
C ARG A 61 5.47 1.53 6.20
N LEU A 62 6.72 1.38 6.64
CA LEU A 62 7.90 1.50 5.78
C LEU A 62 8.28 0.17 5.11
N ASP A 63 7.70 -0.94 5.57
CA ASP A 63 7.81 -2.21 4.89
C ASP A 63 6.91 -2.18 3.65
N VAL A 64 7.50 -2.42 2.48
CA VAL A 64 6.79 -2.30 1.21
C VAL A 64 5.68 -3.33 1.10
N ALA A 65 5.93 -4.57 1.52
CA ALA A 65 4.95 -5.64 1.44
C ALA A 65 3.76 -5.35 2.34
N GLN A 66 4.01 -4.89 3.58
CA GLN A 66 2.93 -4.51 4.49
C GLN A 66 2.21 -3.25 4.01
N SER A 67 2.93 -2.21 3.57
CA SER A 67 2.29 -0.98 3.08
C SER A 67 1.41 -1.23 1.86
N VAL A 68 1.82 -2.13 0.97
CA VAL A 68 1.06 -2.45 -0.24
C VAL A 68 -0.12 -3.38 0.07
N ARG A 69 0.06 -4.36 0.96
CA ARG A 69 -1.03 -5.23 1.42
C ARG A 69 -2.08 -4.45 2.19
N GLY A 70 -1.65 -3.52 3.05
CA GLY A 70 -2.57 -2.67 3.80
C GLY A 70 -3.29 -1.65 2.94
N GLY A 71 -2.69 -1.13 1.87
CA GLY A 71 -3.39 -0.24 0.94
C GLY A 71 -4.26 -0.97 -0.08
N GLY A 72 -4.00 -2.24 -0.36
CA GLY A 72 -4.89 -3.12 -1.13
C GLY A 72 -6.09 -3.64 -0.33
N CYS A 73 -5.95 -3.70 1.00
CA CYS A 73 -7.06 -3.99 1.92
C CYS A 73 -7.88 -2.72 2.13
N VAL A 74 -8.90 -2.50 1.31
CA VAL A 74 -9.95 -1.53 1.63
C VAL A 74 -10.76 -2.14 2.78
N PRO A 75 -10.80 -1.54 3.98
CA PRO A 75 -11.76 -1.96 4.99
C PRO A 75 -13.16 -1.75 4.43
N ASP A 76 -14.06 -2.72 4.69
CA ASP A 76 -15.44 -2.69 4.24
C ASP A 76 -16.04 -1.29 4.48
N PRO A 77 -16.57 -0.59 3.47
CA PRO A 77 -17.10 0.76 3.63
C PRO A 77 -18.35 0.84 4.52
N ASN A 78 -18.82 -0.28 5.10
CA ASN A 78 -20.02 -0.38 5.92
C ASN A 78 -19.76 -0.72 7.41
N LEU A 79 -18.63 -0.28 7.98
CA LEU A 79 -18.37 -0.39 9.43
C LEU A 79 -18.54 0.95 10.15
#